data_AF-A0A7C3YL73-F1
#
_entry.id   AF-A0A7C3YL73-F1
#
_cell.length_a   1.000
_cell.length_b   1.000
_cell.length_c   1.000
_cell.angle_alpha   90.00
_cell.angle_beta   90.00
_cell.angle_gamma   90.00
#
_symmetry.space_group_name_H-M   'P 1'
#
loop_
_entity.id
_entity.type
_entity.pdbx_description
1 polymer ?
#
loop_
_entity_poly.entity_id
_entity_poly.type
_entity_poly.pdbx_seq_one_letter_code
_entity_poly.pdbx_strand_id
1 'polypeptide(L)'
;MSCECHRSIEESLVAVKSRIIGEKNKMLKQLEEFKEGLRSGFYQLAAKHLFKAGTYFASLDNDFTRHLRLQQIINSLKKRLNDRSKRLLSFVEINAPLIERQADFVDVEELLQGILKQKEKAKGLLEGNGERELQEAERILDRLEKLERYFSAWEVGILEKTDFLKIVDMHD
;
A
#
# COMPACT_ATOMS: atom_id res chain seq x y z
N MET A 1 12.25 60.58 -6.37
CA MET A 1 10.94 60.30 -5.77
C MET A 1 10.53 58.91 -6.23
N SER A 2 10.89 57.87 -5.47
CA SER A 2 10.40 56.51 -5.74
C SER A 2 8.91 56.50 -5.44
N CYS A 3 8.12 56.17 -6.46
CA CYS A 3 6.67 56.27 -6.45
C CYS A 3 6.08 55.31 -5.41
N GLU A 4 5.24 55.80 -4.48
CA GLU A 4 4.52 54.98 -3.50
C GLU A 4 3.74 53.82 -4.16
N CYS A 5 3.31 54.02 -5.41
CA CYS A 5 2.71 52.98 -6.25
C CYS A 5 3.63 51.79 -6.49
N HIS A 6 4.93 52.00 -6.67
CA HIS A 6 5.91 50.93 -6.91
C HIS A 6 6.05 50.05 -5.65
N ARG A 7 6.15 50.68 -4.48
CA ARG A 7 6.22 49.97 -3.19
C ARG A 7 4.95 49.19 -2.88
N SER A 8 3.78 49.76 -3.19
CA SER A 8 2.49 49.07 -3.02
C SER A 8 2.36 47.84 -3.94
N ILE A 9 2.89 47.92 -5.16
CA ILE A 9 2.96 46.78 -6.09
C ILE A 9 3.91 45.70 -5.55
N GLU A 10 5.10 46.08 -5.08
CA GLU A 10 6.06 45.13 -4.48
C GLU A 10 5.47 44.41 -3.25
N GLU A 11 4.84 45.14 -2.33
CA GLU A 11 4.20 44.57 -1.15
C GLU A 11 3.05 43.63 -1.53
N SER A 12 2.26 43.98 -2.55
CA SER A 12 1.19 43.12 -3.10
C SER A 12 1.76 41.86 -3.75
N LEU A 13 2.85 41.96 -4.51
CA LEU A 13 3.53 40.82 -5.14
C LEU A 13 4.12 39.87 -4.09
N VAL A 14 4.72 40.39 -3.02
CA VAL A 14 5.20 39.58 -1.90
C VAL A 14 4.05 38.84 -1.22
N ALA A 15 2.94 39.52 -0.94
CA ALA A 15 1.76 38.89 -0.33
C ALA A 15 1.16 37.78 -1.21
N VAL A 16 1.08 38.02 -2.53
CA VAL A 16 0.62 37.01 -3.51
C VAL A 16 1.60 35.83 -3.57
N LYS A 17 2.91 36.08 -3.67
CA LYS A 17 3.96 35.03 -3.65
C LYS A 17 3.86 34.18 -2.38
N SER A 18 3.74 34.80 -1.20
CA SER A 18 3.59 34.10 0.08
C SER A 18 2.31 33.26 0.15
N ARG A 19 1.18 33.78 -0.34
CA ARG A 19 -0.08 33.03 -0.40
C ARG A 19 0.02 31.80 -1.29
N ILE A 20 0.62 31.94 -2.48
CA ILE A 20 0.80 30.84 -3.43
C ILE A 20 1.70 29.75 -2.84
N ILE A 21 2.79 30.13 -2.17
CA ILE A 21 3.67 29.19 -1.47
C ILE A 21 2.91 28.47 -0.33
N GLY A 22 2.09 29.20 0.42
CA GLY A 22 1.26 28.63 1.49
C GLY A 22 0.23 27.61 0.98
N GLU A 23 -0.50 27.95 -0.08
CA GLU A 23 -1.47 27.05 -0.71
C GLU A 23 -0.78 25.81 -1.31
N LYS A 24 0.41 25.98 -1.93
CA LYS A 24 1.24 24.88 -2.44
C LYS A 24 1.64 23.91 -1.33
N ASN A 25 2.19 24.40 -0.23
CA ASN A 25 2.63 23.56 0.88
C ASN A 25 1.46 22.79 1.49
N LYS A 26 0.28 23.42 1.57
CA LYS A 26 -0.95 22.75 2.02
C LYS A 26 -1.35 21.62 1.08
N MET A 27 -1.35 21.87 -0.24
CA MET A 27 -1.70 20.83 -1.23
C MET A 27 -0.72 19.66 -1.22
N LEU A 28 0.59 19.92 -1.11
CA LEU A 28 1.61 18.88 -1.01
C LEU A 28 1.41 18.03 0.25
N LYS A 29 1.12 18.65 1.40
CA LYS A 29 0.83 17.93 2.64
C LYS A 29 -0.39 17.04 2.51
N GLN A 30 -1.47 17.56 1.93
CA GLN A 30 -2.70 16.78 1.71
C GLN A 30 -2.47 15.60 0.76
N LEU A 31 -1.65 15.79 -0.28
CA LEU A 31 -1.28 14.72 -1.20
C LEU A 31 -0.48 13.62 -0.48
N GLU A 32 0.45 13.99 0.40
CA GLU A 32 1.25 13.02 1.15
C GLU A 32 0.40 12.23 2.17
N GLU A 33 -0.48 12.90 2.91
CA GLU A 33 -1.45 12.24 3.80
C GLU A 33 -2.35 11.26 3.04
N PHE A 34 -2.80 11.65 1.84
CA PHE A 34 -3.60 10.80 0.98
C PHE A 34 -2.82 9.58 0.45
N LYS A 35 -1.57 9.77 0.01
CA LYS A 35 -0.66 8.69 -0.43
C LYS A 35 -0.46 7.67 0.67
N GLU A 36 -0.19 8.13 1.89
CA GLU A 36 0.04 7.24 3.03
C GLU A 36 -1.22 6.48 3.44
N GLY A 37 -2.37 7.16 3.46
CA GLY A 37 -3.67 6.51 3.72
C GLY A 37 -3.98 5.40 2.71
N LEU A 38 -3.73 5.65 1.42
CA LEU A 38 -3.89 4.64 0.38
C LEU A 38 -2.90 3.49 0.56
N ARG A 39 -1.61 3.77 0.72
CA ARG A 39 -0.57 2.76 0.92
C ARG A 39 -0.93 1.81 2.06
N SER A 40 -1.32 2.38 3.20
CA SER A 40 -1.77 1.62 4.36
C SER A 40 -2.95 0.69 4.02
N GLY A 41 -3.96 1.19 3.30
CA GLY A 41 -5.09 0.38 2.86
C GLY A 41 -4.70 -0.79 1.94
N PHE A 42 -3.82 -0.54 0.97
CA PHE A 42 -3.29 -1.59 0.09
C PHE A 42 -2.47 -2.63 0.86
N TYR A 43 -1.66 -2.20 1.83
CA TYR A 43 -0.88 -3.10 2.66
C TYR A 43 -1.78 -3.99 3.54
N GLN A 44 -2.86 -3.44 4.10
CA GLN A 44 -3.86 -4.23 4.85
C GLN A 44 -4.50 -5.30 3.98
N LEU A 45 -4.87 -4.95 2.73
CA LEU A 45 -5.45 -5.90 1.79
C LEU A 45 -4.45 -7.01 1.43
N ALA A 46 -3.22 -6.64 1.07
CA ALA A 46 -2.17 -7.61 0.77
C ALA A 46 -1.87 -8.53 1.97
N ALA A 47 -1.77 -7.97 3.17
CA ALA A 47 -1.56 -8.72 4.40
C ALA A 47 -2.67 -9.73 4.66
N LYS A 48 -3.95 -9.35 4.44
CA LYS A 48 -5.10 -10.24 4.58
C LYS A 48 -5.02 -11.43 3.62
N HIS A 49 -4.72 -11.19 2.36
CA HIS A 49 -4.56 -12.26 1.36
C HIS A 49 -3.38 -13.18 1.72
N LEU A 50 -2.25 -12.62 2.12
CA LEU A 50 -1.08 -13.39 2.56
C LEU A 50 -1.38 -14.25 3.80
N PHE A 51 -2.13 -13.71 4.78
CA PHE A 51 -2.54 -14.46 5.96
C PHE A 51 -3.44 -15.65 5.59
N LYS A 52 -4.41 -15.45 4.70
CA LYS A 52 -5.27 -16.53 4.17
C LYS A 52 -4.46 -17.58 3.42
N ALA A 53 -3.53 -17.16 2.57
CA ALA A 53 -2.63 -18.08 1.87
C ALA A 53 -1.84 -18.94 2.86
N GLY A 54 -1.23 -18.31 3.87
CA GLY A 54 -0.55 -18.98 4.96
C GLY A 54 -1.44 -19.97 5.72
N THR A 55 -2.72 -19.62 5.91
CA THR A 55 -3.70 -20.47 6.60
C THR A 55 -3.95 -21.75 5.80
N TYR A 56 -4.15 -21.64 4.49
CA TYR A 56 -4.34 -22.81 3.63
C TYR A 56 -3.10 -23.70 3.59
N PHE A 57 -1.91 -23.11 3.44
CA PHE A 57 -0.66 -23.87 3.43
C PHE A 57 -0.34 -24.50 4.78
N ALA A 58 -0.63 -23.82 5.88
CA ALA A 58 -0.41 -24.39 7.21
C ALA A 58 -1.39 -25.53 7.50
N SER A 59 -2.64 -25.45 7.03
CA SER A 59 -3.57 -26.58 7.12
C SER A 59 -3.01 -27.80 6.35
N LEU A 60 -2.50 -27.59 5.14
CA LEU A 60 -1.84 -28.64 4.34
C LEU A 60 -0.62 -29.23 5.03
N ASP A 61 0.25 -28.38 5.58
CA ASP A 61 1.51 -28.79 6.22
C ASP A 61 1.28 -29.50 7.58
N ASN A 62 0.09 -29.38 8.16
CA ASN A 62 -0.28 -29.94 9.47
C ASN A 62 -1.50 -30.88 9.34
N ASP A 63 -1.46 -31.80 8.38
CA ASP A 63 -2.42 -32.90 8.21
C ASP A 63 -3.90 -32.46 8.17
N PHE A 64 -4.19 -31.38 7.45
CA PHE A 64 -5.53 -30.85 7.25
C PHE A 64 -6.21 -30.37 8.54
N THR A 65 -5.43 -29.94 9.54
CA THR A 65 -5.98 -29.36 10.77
C THR A 65 -6.69 -28.02 10.52
N ARG A 66 -7.71 -27.74 11.33
CA ARG A 66 -8.42 -26.45 11.39
C ARG A 66 -7.86 -25.52 12.46
N HIS A 67 -7.30 -26.09 13.51
CA HIS A 67 -6.78 -25.35 14.65
C HIS A 67 -5.31 -25.07 14.42
N LEU A 68 -5.04 -23.95 13.77
CA LEU A 68 -3.69 -23.51 13.43
C LEU A 68 -3.25 -22.42 14.40
N ARG A 69 -2.03 -22.56 14.92
CA ARG A 69 -1.35 -21.48 15.64
C ARG A 69 -0.84 -20.45 14.63
N LEU A 70 -0.84 -19.20 15.03
CA LEU A 70 -0.32 -18.09 14.21
C LEU A 70 1.09 -18.39 13.65
N GLN A 71 1.99 -18.93 14.47
CA GLN A 71 3.33 -19.28 14.03
C GLN A 71 3.34 -20.33 12.90
N GLN A 72 2.41 -21.30 12.90
CA GLN A 72 2.31 -22.29 11.84
C GLN A 72 1.90 -21.62 10.52
N ILE A 73 0.92 -20.70 10.57
CA ILE A 73 0.45 -19.91 9.43
C ILE A 73 1.61 -19.13 8.79
N ILE A 74 2.34 -18.36 9.61
CA ILE A 74 3.43 -17.52 9.13
C ILE A 74 4.62 -18.35 8.61
N ASN A 75 4.98 -19.43 9.30
CA ASN A 75 6.10 -20.28 8.89
C ASN A 75 5.79 -21.01 7.58
N SER A 76 4.59 -21.57 7.43
CA SER A 76 4.16 -22.20 6.18
C SER A 76 4.13 -21.21 5.03
N LEU A 77 3.63 -19.98 5.26
CA LEU A 77 3.67 -18.91 4.25
C LEU A 77 5.10 -18.62 3.82
N LYS A 78 6.00 -18.31 4.76
CA LYS A 78 7.40 -17.98 4.47
C LYS A 78 8.10 -19.11 3.72
N LYS A 79 7.89 -20.36 4.15
CA LYS A 79 8.42 -21.56 3.48
C LYS A 79 8.00 -21.62 2.02
N ARG A 80 6.74 -21.34 1.69
CA ARG A 80 6.26 -21.35 0.29
C ARG A 80 6.74 -20.16 -0.52
N LEU A 81 6.94 -19.00 0.12
CA LEU A 81 7.42 -17.81 -0.55
C LEU A 81 8.92 -17.85 -0.86
N ASN A 82 9.71 -18.55 -0.04
CA ASN A 82 11.17 -18.65 -0.17
C ASN A 82 11.62 -19.09 -1.58
N ASP A 83 10.92 -20.08 -2.15
CA ASP A 83 11.25 -20.64 -3.46
C ASP A 83 10.48 -19.98 -4.60
N ARG A 84 9.61 -19.00 -4.30
CA ARG A 84 8.57 -18.54 -5.23
C ARG A 84 8.62 -17.05 -5.52
N SER A 85 8.59 -16.21 -4.49
CA SER A 85 8.41 -14.76 -4.66
C SER A 85 9.18 -14.02 -3.57
N LYS A 86 10.39 -13.57 -3.94
CA LYS A 86 11.23 -12.75 -3.04
C LYS A 86 10.53 -11.45 -2.63
N ARG A 87 9.75 -10.84 -3.54
CA ARG A 87 8.97 -9.62 -3.27
C ARG A 87 7.96 -9.86 -2.15
N LEU A 88 7.13 -10.90 -2.27
CA LEU A 88 6.17 -11.23 -1.23
C LEU A 88 6.86 -11.63 0.07
N LEU A 89 7.95 -12.40 0.00
CA LEU A 89 8.73 -12.77 1.19
C LEU A 89 9.22 -11.53 1.94
N SER A 90 9.86 -10.58 1.23
CA SER A 90 10.32 -9.33 1.84
C SER A 90 9.16 -8.50 2.40
N PHE A 91 8.02 -8.47 1.72
CA PHE A 91 6.82 -7.82 2.25
C PHE A 91 6.38 -8.46 3.58
N VAL A 92 6.36 -9.80 3.65
CA VAL A 92 6.01 -10.55 4.87
C VAL A 92 6.99 -10.28 6.01
N GLU A 93 8.28 -10.19 5.71
CA GLU A 93 9.31 -9.94 6.73
C GLU A 93 9.25 -8.51 7.28
N ILE A 94 9.10 -7.51 6.41
CA ILE A 94 9.01 -6.10 6.79
C ILE A 94 7.69 -5.81 7.52
N ASN A 95 6.59 -6.42 7.07
CA ASN A 95 5.25 -6.16 7.57
C ASN A 95 4.70 -7.31 8.42
N ALA A 96 5.56 -8.09 9.08
CA ALA A 96 5.12 -9.24 9.89
C ALA A 96 4.03 -8.88 10.91
N PRO A 97 4.13 -7.77 11.69
CA PRO A 97 3.08 -7.40 12.64
C PRO A 97 1.73 -7.10 11.98
N LEU A 98 1.74 -6.61 10.74
CA LEU A 98 0.52 -6.31 9.98
C LEU A 98 -0.21 -7.58 9.57
N ILE A 99 0.55 -8.60 9.18
CA ILE A 99 0.02 -9.91 8.78
C ILE A 99 -0.48 -10.65 10.01
N GLU A 100 0.25 -10.60 11.12
CA GLU A 100 -0.15 -11.25 12.37
C GLU A 100 -1.47 -10.71 12.90
N ARG A 101 -1.69 -9.38 12.84
CA ARG A 101 -2.97 -8.75 13.21
C ARG A 101 -4.16 -9.22 12.37
N GLN A 102 -3.94 -9.85 11.21
CA GLN A 102 -5.05 -10.39 10.42
C GLN A 102 -5.74 -11.57 11.11
N ALA A 103 -5.08 -12.20 12.09
CA ALA A 103 -5.69 -13.22 12.93
C ALA A 103 -6.93 -12.70 13.70
N ASP A 104 -7.01 -11.40 13.98
CA ASP A 104 -8.15 -10.79 14.66
C ASP A 104 -9.37 -10.60 13.72
N PHE A 105 -9.17 -10.68 12.41
CA PHE A 105 -10.19 -10.37 11.39
C PHE A 105 -10.56 -11.54 10.51
N VAL A 106 -9.72 -12.57 10.44
CA VAL A 106 -9.93 -13.75 9.59
C VAL A 106 -10.30 -14.93 10.49
N ASP A 107 -11.55 -15.39 10.37
CA ASP A 107 -11.97 -16.65 10.99
C ASP A 107 -11.34 -17.84 10.25
N VAL A 108 -10.27 -18.37 10.82
CA VAL A 108 -9.50 -19.50 10.28
C VAL A 108 -10.35 -20.78 10.25
N GLU A 109 -11.19 -21.00 11.25
CA GLU A 109 -11.98 -22.22 11.34
C GLU A 109 -13.07 -22.23 10.28
N GLU A 110 -13.80 -21.12 10.12
CA GLU A 110 -14.81 -20.94 9.08
C GLU A 110 -14.19 -21.08 7.68
N LEU A 111 -13.04 -20.43 7.46
CA LEU A 111 -12.32 -20.46 6.18
C LEU A 111 -11.96 -21.89 5.76
N LEU A 112 -11.52 -22.73 6.70
CA LEU A 112 -11.09 -24.10 6.43
C LEU A 112 -12.23 -25.12 6.46
N GLN A 113 -13.31 -24.86 7.20
CA GLN A 113 -14.39 -25.82 7.42
C GLN A 113 -15.01 -26.31 6.11
N GLY A 114 -15.31 -25.39 5.18
CA GLY A 114 -15.93 -25.71 3.90
C GLY A 114 -15.04 -26.55 2.98
N ILE A 115 -13.73 -26.35 3.06
CA ILE A 115 -12.73 -27.05 2.23
C ILE A 115 -12.49 -28.46 2.77
N LEU A 116 -12.25 -28.57 4.07
CA LEU A 116 -11.87 -29.83 4.71
C LEU A 116 -13.01 -30.85 4.76
N LYS A 117 -14.27 -30.39 4.66
CA LYS A 117 -15.43 -31.29 4.47
C LYS A 117 -15.37 -32.07 3.15
N GLN A 118 -14.61 -31.60 2.15
CA GLN A 118 -14.53 -32.23 0.82
C GLN A 118 -13.50 -33.37 0.73
N LYS A 119 -12.91 -33.79 1.87
CA LYS A 119 -12.02 -34.96 2.03
C LYS A 119 -10.98 -35.09 0.91
N GLU A 120 -11.22 -35.96 -0.07
CA GLU A 120 -10.30 -36.27 -1.19
C GLU A 120 -9.90 -35.02 -2.00
N LYS A 121 -10.78 -34.03 -2.11
CA LYS A 121 -10.50 -32.78 -2.83
C LYS A 121 -9.83 -31.71 -1.97
N ALA A 122 -9.78 -31.89 -0.65
CA ALA A 122 -9.31 -30.87 0.27
C ALA A 122 -7.88 -30.41 -0.05
N LYS A 123 -6.99 -31.36 -0.41
CA LYS A 123 -5.61 -31.04 -0.80
C LYS A 123 -5.54 -30.03 -1.95
N GLY A 124 -6.13 -30.38 -3.10
CA GLY A 124 -6.09 -29.51 -4.28
C GLY A 124 -6.81 -28.18 -4.06
N LEU A 125 -7.85 -28.16 -3.22
CA LEU A 125 -8.56 -26.92 -2.88
C LEU A 125 -7.72 -25.99 -1.99
N LEU A 126 -7.02 -26.53 -0.99
CA LEU A 126 -6.13 -25.73 -0.15
C LEU A 126 -4.94 -25.21 -0.97
N GLU A 127 -4.34 -26.04 -1.82
CA GLU A 127 -3.23 -25.62 -2.69
C GLU A 127 -3.69 -24.54 -3.67
N GLY A 128 -4.81 -24.76 -4.36
CA GLY A 128 -5.35 -23.82 -5.34
C GLY A 128 -5.89 -22.52 -4.72
N ASN A 129 -6.44 -22.57 -3.51
CA ASN A 129 -6.85 -21.36 -2.81
C ASN A 129 -5.64 -20.59 -2.28
N GLY A 130 -4.65 -21.28 -1.67
CA GLY A 130 -3.40 -20.65 -1.24
C GLY A 130 -2.70 -19.94 -2.40
N GLU A 131 -2.60 -20.62 -3.55
CA GLU A 131 -2.12 -20.05 -4.81
C GLU A 131 -2.86 -18.78 -5.21
N ARG A 132 -4.19 -18.84 -5.26
CA ARG A 132 -5.03 -17.70 -5.66
C ARG A 132 -4.82 -16.50 -4.74
N GLU A 133 -4.76 -16.73 -3.43
CA GLU A 133 -4.54 -15.67 -2.45
C GLU A 133 -3.16 -15.01 -2.61
N LEU A 134 -2.11 -15.79 -2.94
CA LEU A 134 -0.80 -15.22 -3.26
C LEU A 134 -0.86 -14.32 -4.50
N GLN A 135 -1.54 -14.76 -5.56
CA GLN A 135 -1.71 -13.98 -6.78
C GLN A 135 -2.48 -12.67 -6.54
N GLU A 136 -3.51 -12.70 -5.69
CA GLU A 136 -4.25 -11.49 -5.31
C GLU A 136 -3.36 -10.52 -4.52
N ALA A 137 -2.53 -11.02 -3.60
CA ALA A 137 -1.57 -10.18 -2.90
C ALA A 137 -0.59 -9.49 -3.87
N GLU A 138 -0.06 -10.21 -4.86
CA GLU A 138 0.81 -9.62 -5.89
C GLU A 138 0.07 -8.56 -6.72
N ARG A 139 -1.15 -8.87 -7.18
CA ARG A 139 -1.98 -7.91 -7.93
C ARG A 139 -2.24 -6.62 -7.15
N ILE A 140 -2.48 -6.72 -5.85
CA ILE A 140 -2.69 -5.57 -4.99
C ILE A 140 -1.43 -4.72 -4.90
N LEU A 141 -0.26 -5.35 -4.66
CA LEU A 141 1.01 -4.63 -4.58
C LEU A 141 1.41 -4.00 -5.93
N ASP A 142 1.12 -4.66 -7.05
CA ASP A 142 1.34 -4.09 -8.39
C ASP A 142 0.45 -2.89 -8.67
N ARG A 143 -0.81 -2.92 -8.20
CA ARG A 143 -1.73 -1.78 -8.31
C ARG A 143 -1.25 -0.60 -7.47
N LEU A 144 -0.78 -0.85 -6.25
CA LEU A 144 -0.19 0.19 -5.41
C LEU A 144 1.01 0.83 -6.11
N GLU A 145 1.93 0.02 -6.62
CA GLU A 145 3.13 0.53 -7.30
C GLU A 145 2.77 1.39 -8.52
N LYS A 146 1.76 0.99 -9.30
CA LYS A 146 1.25 1.81 -10.41
C LYS A 146 0.67 3.14 -9.92
N LEU A 147 -0.11 3.13 -8.85
CA LEU A 147 -0.67 4.34 -8.25
C LEU A 147 0.41 5.28 -7.70
N GLU A 148 1.43 4.74 -7.04
CA GLU A 148 2.56 5.53 -6.54
C GLU A 148 3.29 6.25 -7.66
N ARG A 149 3.48 5.61 -8.82
CA ARG A 149 4.05 6.27 -10.01
C ARG A 149 3.19 7.44 -10.52
N TYR A 150 1.86 7.30 -10.49
CA TYR A 150 0.96 8.42 -10.84
C TYR A 150 1.04 9.57 -9.84
N PHE A 151 1.13 9.27 -8.54
CA PHE A 151 1.29 10.31 -7.53
C PHE A 151 2.61 11.07 -7.65
N SER A 152 3.70 10.38 -7.96
CA SER A 152 4.98 11.05 -8.25
C SER A 152 4.87 12.02 -9.43
N ALA A 153 4.12 11.66 -10.49
CA ALA A 153 3.89 12.56 -11.61
C ALA A 153 3.03 13.79 -11.21
N TRP A 154 2.05 13.62 -10.32
CA TRP A 154 1.24 14.72 -9.81
C TRP A 154 2.04 15.67 -8.91
N GLU A 155 2.94 15.12 -8.09
CA GLU A 155 3.86 15.89 -7.25
C GLU A 155 4.74 16.80 -8.12
N VAL A 156 5.33 16.26 -9.20
CA VAL A 156 6.08 17.04 -10.20
C VAL A 156 5.19 18.12 -10.83
N GLY A 157 3.96 17.79 -11.24
CA GLY A 157 3.04 18.77 -11.82
C GLY A 157 2.65 19.91 -10.87
N ILE A 158 2.53 19.65 -9.57
CA ILE A 158 2.29 20.68 -8.54
C ILE A 158 3.53 21.58 -8.39
N LEU A 159 4.74 21.02 -8.53
CA LEU A 159 5.99 21.77 -8.48
C LEU A 159 6.18 22.65 -9.74
N GLU A 160 5.91 22.11 -10.93
CA GLU A 160 6.14 22.79 -12.23
C GLU A 160 5.10 23.87 -12.58
N LYS A 161 3.81 23.66 -12.26
CA LYS A 161 2.76 24.67 -12.53
C LYS A 161 2.99 26.00 -11.80
N THR A 162 3.88 26.03 -10.81
CA THR A 162 4.28 27.26 -10.11
C THR A 162 5.49 27.99 -10.71
N ASP A 163 6.24 27.40 -11.65
CA ASP A 163 7.38 28.09 -12.29
C ASP A 163 6.95 29.14 -13.32
N PHE A 164 5.69 29.15 -13.77
CA PHE A 164 5.13 30.20 -14.64
C PHE A 164 5.14 31.61 -13.98
N LEU A 165 5.28 31.71 -12.66
CA LEU A 165 5.41 32.98 -11.94
C LEU A 165 6.83 33.58 -11.98
N LYS A 166 7.86 32.81 -12.38
CA LYS A 166 9.21 33.35 -12.58
C LYS A 166 9.35 34.12 -13.90
N ILE A 167 8.49 33.87 -14.89
CA ILE A 167 8.57 34.51 -16.22
C ILE A 167 8.09 35.96 -16.17
N VAL A 168 7.31 36.35 -15.15
CA VAL A 168 6.78 37.72 -15.00
C VAL A 168 7.80 38.68 -14.35
N ASP A 169 8.92 38.17 -13.81
CA ASP A 169 10.02 38.98 -13.22
C ASP A 169 11.15 39.31 -14.23
N MET A 170 10.93 39.10 -15.53
CA MET A 170 11.96 39.30 -16.58
C MET A 170 11.80 40.58 -17.43
N HIS A 171 11.04 41.56 -16.96
CA HIS A 171 11.03 42.90 -17.54
C HIS A 171 11.37 43.94 -16.46
N ASP A 172 12.67 44.15 -16.24
CA ASP A 172 13.34 45.46 -16.23
C ASP A 172 14.87 45.27 -16.18
#